data_AF-A0A1G8RA13-F1
#
_entry.id   AF-A0A1G8RA13-F1
#
_cell.length_a   1.000
_cell.length_b   1.000
_cell.length_c   1.000
_cell.angle_alpha   90.00
_cell.angle_beta   90.00
_cell.angle_gamma   90.00
#
_symmetry.space_group_name_H-M   'P 1'
#
loop_
_entity.id
_entity.type
_entity.pdbx_description
1 polymer ?
#
loop_
_entity_poly.entity_id
_entity_poly.type
_entity_poly.pdbx_seq_one_letter_code
_entity_poly.pdbx_strand_id
1 'polypeptide(L)'
;MKKIFLLPLIILFVAFSSCDQDESLDPRPVVVAGQFLRLDITKKRMNFDDINNTSFEGVLSDPSGNVAKYNLYVRKTNIYGQAGEFVLFKTFTSFPADLKVTPAGLATALDVPLTSLVFGDKFRFYGETFDANNVRVDYYSLSPTVQTAIYLRQAYRFVTDLTNNDGMRPLDLIEYDNYTAQ
;
A
#
# COMPACT_ATOMS: atom_id res chain seq x y z
N MET A 1 20.23 2.80 -83.79
CA MET A 1 20.92 4.12 -83.70
C MET A 1 20.44 4.84 -82.45
N LYS A 2 21.36 5.31 -81.60
CA LYS A 2 21.09 6.06 -80.35
C LYS A 2 20.25 7.31 -80.61
N LYS A 3 19.27 7.62 -79.74
CA LYS A 3 19.05 8.97 -79.17
C LYS A 3 18.45 8.88 -77.75
N ILE A 4 18.97 9.79 -76.94
CA ILE A 4 18.80 10.08 -75.52
C ILE A 4 17.39 10.57 -75.18
N PHE A 5 16.86 10.22 -74.00
CA PHE A 5 16.20 11.23 -73.15
C PHE A 5 16.29 10.85 -71.65
N LEU A 6 16.77 11.81 -70.87
CA LEU A 6 17.03 11.81 -69.43
C LEU A 6 15.79 12.37 -68.69
N LEU A 7 15.76 12.11 -67.37
CA LEU A 7 15.00 12.79 -66.30
C LEU A 7 13.65 12.13 -65.85
N PRO A 8 13.20 12.36 -64.59
CA PRO A 8 13.50 11.50 -63.43
C PRO A 8 12.21 11.15 -62.64
N LEU A 9 12.17 10.08 -61.84
CA LEU A 9 11.13 9.99 -60.82
C LEU A 9 11.52 9.05 -59.68
N ILE A 10 11.76 9.68 -58.52
CA ILE A 10 11.22 9.30 -57.20
C ILE A 10 11.15 7.80 -56.95
N ILE A 11 12.02 7.30 -56.06
CA ILE A 11 11.61 6.68 -54.79
C ILE A 11 12.82 6.81 -53.87
N LEU A 12 12.79 7.84 -53.02
CA LEU A 12 13.64 7.89 -51.84
C LEU A 12 13.08 6.82 -50.89
N PHE A 13 13.71 5.65 -50.86
CA PHE A 13 13.45 4.61 -49.87
C PHE A 13 13.83 5.18 -48.51
N VAL A 14 12.84 5.78 -47.83
CA VAL A 14 12.93 6.03 -46.39
C VAL A 14 12.84 4.66 -45.73
N ALA A 15 13.99 4.05 -45.50
CA ALA A 15 14.11 2.92 -44.61
C ALA A 15 13.82 3.43 -43.19
N PHE A 16 12.54 3.52 -42.85
CA PHE A 16 12.11 3.46 -41.46
C PHE A 16 12.46 2.05 -40.98
N SER A 17 13.69 1.88 -40.48
CA SER A 17 13.97 0.83 -39.53
C SER A 17 13.02 1.09 -38.37
N SER A 18 11.92 0.33 -38.31
CA SER A 18 11.15 0.17 -37.09
C SER A 18 12.15 -0.33 -36.06
N CYS A 19 12.61 0.58 -35.18
CA CYS A 19 13.12 0.13 -33.91
C CYS A 19 11.91 -0.48 -33.22
N ASP A 20 11.73 -1.79 -33.36
CA ASP A 20 10.94 -2.55 -32.43
C ASP A 20 11.50 -2.21 -31.07
N GLN A 21 10.77 -1.39 -30.32
CA GLN A 21 11.13 -1.07 -28.95
C GLN A 21 10.93 -2.38 -28.21
N ASP A 22 12.04 -3.07 -28.00
CA ASP A 22 12.13 -4.23 -27.15
C ASP A 22 11.63 -3.82 -25.75
N GLU A 23 10.34 -4.10 -25.47
CA GLU A 23 9.68 -3.77 -24.21
C GLU A 23 10.38 -4.45 -23.01
N SER A 24 11.26 -5.42 -23.26
CA SER A 24 12.09 -6.04 -22.22
C SER A 24 13.15 -5.09 -21.61
N LEU A 25 13.41 -3.95 -22.27
CA LEU A 25 14.35 -2.93 -21.79
C LEU A 25 13.67 -1.79 -21.02
N ASP A 26 12.37 -1.84 -20.78
CA ASP A 26 11.68 -0.84 -19.97
C ASP A 26 12.12 -0.97 -18.50
N PRO A 27 12.86 0.01 -17.93
CA PRO A 27 13.28 -0.05 -16.53
C PRO A 27 12.13 0.22 -15.56
N ARG A 28 10.93 0.52 -16.06
CA ARG A 28 9.74 0.71 -15.22
C ARG A 28 9.33 -0.64 -14.61
N PRO A 29 8.92 -0.64 -13.33
CA PRO A 29 8.34 -1.84 -12.72
C PRO A 29 7.19 -2.37 -13.58
N VAL A 30 7.15 -3.70 -13.78
CA VAL A 30 6.03 -4.36 -14.47
C VAL A 30 4.75 -4.00 -13.74
N VAL A 31 3.86 -3.26 -14.40
CA VAL A 31 2.56 -2.87 -13.83
C VAL A 31 1.67 -4.11 -13.83
N VAL A 32 1.62 -4.81 -12.69
CA VAL A 32 0.79 -6.00 -12.54
C VAL A 32 -0.67 -5.58 -12.49
N ALA A 33 -1.47 -6.09 -13.44
CA ALA A 33 -2.89 -5.76 -13.50
C ALA A 33 -3.61 -6.27 -12.23
N GLY A 34 -4.18 -5.34 -11.45
CA GLY A 34 -5.25 -5.63 -10.51
C GLY A 34 -4.92 -6.67 -9.45
N GLN A 35 -3.91 -6.43 -8.61
CA GLN A 35 -3.67 -7.21 -7.37
C GLN A 35 -3.65 -6.26 -6.18
N PHE A 36 -4.71 -5.46 -6.05
CA PHE A 36 -4.84 -4.45 -5.02
C PHE A 36 -5.95 -4.78 -4.04
N LEU A 37 -5.69 -4.51 -2.77
CA LEU A 37 -6.73 -4.52 -1.75
C LEU A 37 -7.32 -3.12 -1.55
N ARG A 38 -8.53 -3.11 -1.00
CA ARG A 38 -9.20 -1.93 -0.47
C ARG A 38 -9.33 -2.10 1.04
N LEU A 39 -8.98 -1.06 1.79
CA LEU A 39 -9.21 -0.99 3.23
C LEU A 39 -10.30 0.04 3.52
N ASP A 40 -11.42 -0.42 4.06
CA ASP A 40 -12.50 0.44 4.56
C ASP A 40 -12.37 0.56 6.08
N ILE A 41 -11.80 1.68 6.54
CA ILE A 41 -11.56 1.95 7.96
C ILE A 41 -12.88 2.27 8.66
N THR A 42 -13.17 1.57 9.75
CA THR A 42 -14.35 1.77 10.60
C THR A 42 -14.02 2.38 11.95
N LYS A 43 -12.75 2.29 12.38
CA LYS A 43 -12.24 2.94 13.60
C LYS A 43 -10.74 3.23 13.44
N LYS A 44 -10.36 4.52 13.40
CA LYS A 44 -8.99 4.94 13.06
C LYS A 44 -8.02 5.07 14.25
N ARG A 45 -8.51 5.36 15.45
CA ARG A 45 -7.65 5.60 16.62
C ARG A 45 -7.91 4.62 17.75
N MET A 46 -6.85 4.41 18.54
CA MET A 46 -6.89 3.64 19.77
C MET A 46 -6.85 4.57 20.98
N ASN A 47 -7.66 4.27 21.98
CA ASN A 47 -7.77 4.99 23.24
C ASN A 47 -6.73 4.48 24.24
N PHE A 48 -5.77 5.32 24.60
CA PHE A 48 -4.78 5.03 25.62
C PHE A 48 -5.40 4.88 27.01
N ASP A 49 -6.43 5.67 27.33
CA ASP A 49 -7.10 5.62 28.64
C ASP A 49 -7.89 4.32 28.81
N ASP A 50 -8.18 3.61 27.71
CA ASP A 50 -8.84 2.30 27.67
C ASP A 50 -8.04 1.30 26.80
N ILE A 51 -6.73 1.22 27.07
CA ILE A 51 -5.77 0.46 26.26
C ILE A 51 -6.13 -1.03 26.10
N ASN A 52 -6.88 -1.60 27.05
CA ASN A 52 -7.23 -3.01 27.05
C ASN A 52 -8.44 -3.33 26.16
N ASN A 53 -9.33 -2.37 25.90
CA ASN A 53 -10.56 -2.59 25.12
C ASN A 53 -10.61 -1.79 23.81
N THR A 54 -9.55 -1.05 23.50
CA THR A 54 -9.49 -0.24 22.29
C THR A 54 -8.90 -0.99 21.09
N SER A 55 -9.15 -0.44 19.90
CA SER A 55 -8.79 -1.07 18.63
C SER A 55 -8.80 -0.06 17.49
N PHE A 56 -7.92 -0.27 16.51
CA PHE A 56 -8.13 0.20 15.14
C PHE A 56 -8.86 -0.91 14.36
N GLU A 57 -9.86 -0.53 13.57
CA GLU A 57 -10.74 -1.48 12.87
C GLU A 57 -11.00 -1.05 11.43
N GLY A 58 -11.15 -2.05 10.56
CA GLY A 58 -11.57 -1.87 9.17
C GLY A 58 -11.80 -3.20 8.47
N VAL A 59 -12.29 -3.13 7.23
CA VAL A 59 -12.54 -4.29 6.38
C VAL A 59 -11.59 -4.26 5.19
N LEU A 60 -10.82 -5.34 5.02
CA LEU A 60 -10.02 -5.59 3.83
C LEU A 60 -10.87 -6.32 2.80
N SER A 61 -11.00 -5.76 1.62
CA SER A 61 -11.64 -6.41 0.46
C SER A 61 -10.65 -6.53 -0.69
N ASP A 62 -10.81 -7.58 -1.50
CA ASP A 62 -10.09 -7.78 -2.75
C ASP A 62 -11.05 -7.49 -3.92
N PRO A 63 -11.10 -6.24 -4.42
CA PRO A 63 -11.97 -5.89 -5.53
C PRO A 63 -11.53 -6.54 -6.84
N SER A 64 -10.28 -6.99 -6.90
CA SER A 64 -9.68 -7.54 -8.10
C SER A 64 -9.85 -9.06 -8.24
N GLY A 65 -10.07 -9.76 -7.11
CA GLY A 65 -10.20 -11.21 -7.03
C GLY A 65 -8.89 -11.98 -7.26
N ASN A 66 -7.75 -11.28 -7.32
CA ASN A 66 -6.45 -11.84 -7.68
C ASN A 66 -5.46 -11.91 -6.49
N VAL A 67 -5.88 -11.50 -5.29
CA VAL A 67 -5.01 -11.51 -4.10
C VAL A 67 -5.16 -12.84 -3.36
N ALA A 68 -4.12 -13.67 -3.42
CA ALA A 68 -4.07 -14.94 -2.68
C ALA A 68 -3.63 -14.75 -1.21
N LYS A 69 -2.76 -13.76 -0.96
CA LYS A 69 -2.22 -13.50 0.38
C LYS A 69 -1.93 -12.02 0.58
N TYR A 70 -2.13 -11.55 1.80
CA TYR A 70 -1.76 -10.21 2.23
C TYR A 70 -1.00 -10.26 3.54
N ASN A 71 0.22 -9.70 3.54
CA ASN A 71 1.02 -9.52 4.74
C ASN A 71 0.93 -8.07 5.19
N LEU A 72 0.55 -7.88 6.44
CA LEU A 72 0.51 -6.59 7.10
C LEU A 72 1.68 -6.52 8.09
N TYR A 73 2.52 -5.51 7.91
CA TYR A 73 3.66 -5.21 8.77
C TYR A 73 3.38 -3.94 9.57
N VAL A 74 4.00 -3.84 10.73
CA VAL A 74 3.90 -2.67 11.60
C VAL A 74 5.26 -2.26 12.12
N ARG A 75 5.46 -0.95 12.31
CA ARG A 75 6.53 -0.42 13.14
C ARG A 75 5.99 0.63 14.10
N LYS A 76 6.59 0.72 15.28
CA LYS A 76 6.35 1.80 16.24
C LYS A 76 7.31 2.96 15.97
N THR A 77 6.79 4.17 16.02
CA THR A 77 7.55 5.42 16.13
C THR A 77 7.22 6.05 17.47
N ASN A 78 8.22 6.24 18.33
CA ASN A 78 8.00 6.83 19.64
C ASN A 78 7.74 8.35 19.56
N ILE A 79 7.38 8.95 20.68
CA ILE A 79 7.12 10.40 20.79
C ILE A 79 8.33 11.28 20.44
N TYR A 80 9.55 10.73 20.49
CA TYR A 80 10.79 11.42 20.11
C TYR A 80 11.12 11.27 18.61
N GLY A 81 10.24 10.62 17.84
CA GLY A 81 10.41 10.41 16.40
C GLY A 81 11.33 9.24 16.02
N GLN A 82 11.82 8.46 16.99
CA GLN A 82 12.61 7.27 16.69
C GLN A 82 11.70 6.14 16.22
N ALA A 83 11.96 5.65 15.01
CA ALA A 83 11.24 4.54 14.41
C ALA A 83 12.02 3.23 14.59
N GLY A 84 11.31 2.17 14.97
CA GLY A 84 11.84 0.81 14.91
C GLY A 84 11.73 0.20 13.51
N GLU A 85 12.16 -1.05 13.41
CA GLU A 85 12.02 -1.86 12.19
C GLU A 85 10.57 -2.30 11.97
N PHE A 86 10.24 -2.62 10.73
CA PHE A 86 8.97 -3.25 10.39
C PHE A 86 8.99 -4.73 10.77
N VAL A 87 7.97 -5.15 11.52
CA VAL A 87 7.75 -6.55 11.91
C VAL A 87 6.42 -7.03 11.34
N LEU A 88 6.31 -8.34 11.05
CA LEU A 88 5.06 -8.92 10.57
C LEU A 88 4.02 -8.86 11.69
N PHE A 89 2.89 -8.20 11.42
CA PHE A 89 1.77 -8.11 12.35
C PHE A 89 0.76 -9.24 12.11
N LYS A 90 0.31 -9.39 10.86
CA LYS A 90 -0.72 -10.38 10.50
C LYS A 90 -0.66 -10.76 9.03
N THR A 91 -1.02 -12.00 8.73
CA THR A 91 -1.23 -12.49 7.36
C THR A 91 -2.69 -12.85 7.15
N PHE A 92 -3.21 -12.51 5.98
CA PHE A 92 -4.58 -12.81 5.54
C PHE A 92 -4.52 -13.59 4.22
N THR A 93 -5.36 -14.61 4.09
CA THR A 93 -5.41 -15.48 2.89
C THR A 93 -6.84 -15.66 2.37
N SER A 94 -7.79 -14.90 2.90
CA SER A 94 -9.21 -14.95 2.54
C SER A 94 -9.79 -13.54 2.64
N PHE A 95 -10.59 -13.14 1.66
CA PHE A 95 -11.20 -11.81 1.59
C PHE A 95 -12.70 -11.94 1.28
N PRO A 96 -13.56 -11.07 1.83
CA PRO A 96 -13.24 -9.97 2.75
C PRO A 96 -12.75 -10.46 4.12
N ALA A 97 -11.98 -9.63 4.81
CA ALA A 97 -11.45 -9.93 6.14
C ALA A 97 -11.53 -8.73 7.08
N ASP A 98 -11.88 -8.99 8.34
CA ASP A 98 -11.86 -7.99 9.39
C ASP A 98 -10.42 -7.74 9.87
N LEU A 99 -9.96 -6.51 9.69
CA LEU A 99 -8.73 -6.01 10.26
C LEU A 99 -9.05 -5.39 11.62
N LYS A 100 -8.59 -6.04 12.69
CA LYS A 100 -8.62 -5.52 14.05
C LYS A 100 -7.21 -5.46 14.62
N VAL A 101 -6.74 -4.25 14.88
CA VAL A 101 -5.44 -3.98 15.50
C VAL A 101 -5.70 -3.55 16.94
N THR A 102 -5.14 -4.29 17.90
CA THR A 102 -5.25 -3.97 19.33
C THR A 102 -3.88 -3.62 19.90
N PRO A 103 -3.81 -2.83 20.99
CA PRO A 103 -2.53 -2.56 21.67
C PRO A 103 -1.81 -3.83 22.13
N ALA A 104 -2.55 -4.84 22.61
CA ALA A 104 -1.99 -6.14 22.97
C ALA A 104 -1.38 -6.89 21.76
N GLY A 105 -2.06 -6.86 20.60
CA GLY A 105 -1.54 -7.44 19.37
C GLY A 105 -0.28 -6.72 18.88
N LEU A 106 -0.25 -5.40 18.99
CA LEU A 106 0.93 -4.58 18.67
C LEU A 106 2.11 -4.89 19.58
N ALA A 107 1.88 -4.93 20.89
CA ALA A 107 2.89 -5.28 21.88
C ALA A 107 3.50 -6.67 21.59
N THR A 108 2.65 -7.64 21.26
CA THR A 108 3.08 -8.99 20.88
C THR A 108 3.92 -9.00 19.60
N ALA A 109 3.45 -8.33 18.54
CA ALA A 109 4.17 -8.31 17.25
C ALA A 109 5.52 -7.60 17.34
N LEU A 110 5.60 -6.53 18.15
CA LEU A 110 6.81 -5.73 18.37
C LEU A 110 7.75 -6.32 19.43
N ASP A 111 7.37 -7.41 20.09
CA ASP A 111 8.10 -8.04 21.20
C ASP A 111 8.42 -7.04 22.35
N VAL A 112 7.40 -6.28 22.76
CA VAL A 112 7.50 -5.31 23.86
C VAL A 112 6.37 -5.49 24.87
N PRO A 113 6.56 -5.13 26.15
CA PRO A 113 5.48 -5.17 27.12
C PRO A 113 4.41 -4.10 26.78
N LEU A 114 3.13 -4.40 27.03
CA LEU A 114 2.02 -3.47 26.78
C LEU A 114 2.20 -2.13 27.51
N THR A 115 2.81 -2.15 28.71
CA THR A 115 3.11 -0.95 29.51
C THR A 115 4.15 -0.01 28.88
N SER A 116 4.88 -0.46 27.85
CA SER A 116 5.81 0.38 27.09
C SER A 116 5.15 1.17 25.97
N LEU A 117 3.90 0.84 25.63
CA LEU A 117 3.10 1.64 24.71
C LEU A 117 2.60 2.85 25.49
N VAL A 118 2.83 4.04 24.95
CA VAL A 118 2.51 5.31 25.62
C VAL A 118 1.64 6.17 24.72
N PHE A 119 0.93 7.11 25.35
CA PHE A 119 0.22 8.17 24.63
C PHE A 119 1.15 8.90 23.65
N GLY A 120 0.68 9.09 22.42
CA GLY A 120 1.42 9.74 21.34
C GLY A 120 2.30 8.80 20.52
N ASP A 121 2.44 7.52 20.88
CA ASP A 121 3.07 6.53 20.01
C ASP A 121 2.30 6.41 18.69
N LYS A 122 3.05 6.38 17.59
CA LYS A 122 2.50 6.18 16.24
C LYS A 122 2.87 4.80 15.71
N PHE A 123 1.89 4.09 15.18
CA PHE A 123 2.08 2.79 14.54
C PHE A 123 1.86 2.95 13.05
N ARG A 124 2.95 2.76 12.29
CA ARG A 124 2.92 2.83 10.84
C ARG A 124 2.81 1.44 10.27
N PHE A 125 1.84 1.25 9.39
CA PHE A 125 1.57 -0.01 8.75
C PHE A 125 2.00 -0.01 7.29
N TYR A 126 2.47 -1.16 6.85
CA TYR A 126 2.87 -1.41 5.48
C TYR A 126 2.29 -2.75 5.03
N GLY A 127 1.61 -2.76 3.89
CA GLY A 127 0.97 -3.94 3.33
C GLY A 127 1.70 -4.47 2.09
N GLU A 128 1.67 -5.78 1.91
CA GLU A 128 2.13 -6.47 0.71
C GLU A 128 1.07 -7.49 0.29
N THR A 129 0.70 -7.47 -0.99
CA THR A 129 -0.17 -8.48 -1.60
C THR A 129 0.66 -9.48 -2.41
N PHE A 130 0.15 -10.70 -2.52
CA PHE A 130 0.71 -11.76 -3.33
C PHE A 130 -0.41 -12.46 -4.09
N ASP A 131 -0.19 -12.76 -5.36
CA ASP A 131 -1.07 -13.62 -6.14
C ASP A 131 -0.82 -15.12 -5.92
N ALA A 132 -1.55 -15.95 -6.66
CA ALA A 132 -1.41 -17.40 -6.62
C ALA A 132 -0.02 -17.91 -7.07
N ASN A 133 0.74 -17.09 -7.79
CA ASN A 133 2.10 -17.39 -8.26
C ASN A 133 3.18 -16.81 -7.32
N ASN A 134 2.79 -16.24 -6.16
CA ASN A 134 3.65 -15.52 -5.23
C ASN A 134 4.33 -14.27 -5.82
N VAL A 135 3.77 -13.66 -6.85
CA VAL A 135 4.22 -12.33 -7.32
C VAL A 135 3.85 -11.30 -6.25
N ARG A 136 4.85 -10.62 -5.71
CA ARG A 136 4.68 -9.60 -4.67
C ARG A 136 4.30 -8.27 -5.29
N VAL A 137 3.26 -7.64 -4.76
CA VAL A 137 2.87 -6.25 -5.05
C VAL A 137 2.86 -5.46 -3.75
N ASP A 138 3.52 -4.32 -3.77
CA ASP A 138 3.51 -3.34 -2.67
C ASP A 138 3.06 -1.97 -3.16
N TYR A 139 3.00 -0.99 -2.26
CA TYR A 139 2.59 0.39 -2.59
C TYR A 139 3.31 0.97 -3.82
N TYR A 140 4.61 0.73 -3.97
CA TYR A 140 5.41 1.32 -5.04
C TYR A 140 5.25 0.58 -6.37
N SER A 141 4.76 -0.66 -6.32
CA SER A 141 4.43 -1.47 -7.48
C SER A 141 3.06 -1.12 -8.07
N LEU A 142 2.22 -0.40 -7.33
CA LEU A 142 0.87 -0.01 -7.77
C LEU A 142 0.91 1.10 -8.83
N SER A 143 -0.10 1.13 -9.70
CA SER A 143 -0.27 2.23 -10.64
C SER A 143 -0.53 3.57 -9.92
N PRO A 144 -0.17 4.71 -10.53
CA PRO A 144 -0.43 6.03 -9.93
C PRO A 144 -1.90 6.27 -9.57
N THR A 145 -2.83 5.72 -10.35
CA THR A 145 -4.27 5.78 -10.07
C THR A 145 -4.63 5.09 -8.76
N VAL A 146 -4.06 3.90 -8.50
CA VAL A 146 -4.30 3.16 -7.25
C VAL A 146 -3.61 3.85 -6.07
N GLN A 147 -2.40 4.39 -6.27
CA GLN A 147 -1.68 5.13 -5.22
C GLN A 147 -2.39 6.41 -4.78
N THR A 148 -3.16 7.05 -5.68
CA THR A 148 -3.92 8.27 -5.39
C THR A 148 -5.32 7.99 -4.85
N ALA A 149 -5.88 6.81 -5.13
CA ALA A 149 -7.14 6.36 -4.58
C ALA A 149 -7.00 6.04 -3.08
N ILE A 150 -7.62 6.87 -2.25
CA ILE A 150 -7.49 6.87 -0.79
C ILE A 150 -7.64 5.46 -0.18
N TYR A 151 -8.75 4.77 -0.43
CA TYR A 151 -9.05 3.44 0.15
C TYR A 151 -8.09 2.34 -0.31
N LEU A 152 -7.54 2.48 -1.51
CA LEU A 152 -6.60 1.51 -2.06
C LEU A 152 -5.21 1.78 -1.49
N ARG A 153 -4.79 3.05 -1.43
CA ARG A 153 -3.56 3.46 -0.75
C ARG A 153 -3.53 2.99 0.70
N GLN A 154 -4.64 3.14 1.41
CA GLN A 154 -4.73 2.75 2.82
C GLN A 154 -4.57 1.25 3.05
N ALA A 155 -4.90 0.40 2.07
CA ALA A 155 -4.61 -1.03 2.18
C ALA A 155 -3.10 -1.33 2.16
N TYR A 156 -2.26 -0.39 1.73
CA TYR A 156 -0.81 -0.59 1.69
C TYR A 156 -0.06 0.29 2.69
N ARG A 157 -0.60 1.46 3.04
CA ARG A 157 0.05 2.42 3.93
C ARG A 157 -0.97 3.18 4.74
N PHE A 158 -0.93 3.01 6.05
CA PHE A 158 -1.75 3.77 6.99
C PHE A 158 -1.03 3.93 8.33
N VAL A 159 -1.52 4.87 9.13
CA VAL A 159 -1.01 5.15 10.47
C VAL A 159 -2.18 5.13 11.45
N THR A 160 -1.94 4.63 12.64
CA THR A 160 -2.80 4.82 13.81
C THR A 160 -1.95 5.24 14.99
N ASP A 161 -2.57 5.81 15.99
CA ASP A 161 -1.93 6.38 17.17
C ASP A 161 -2.72 6.03 18.43
N LEU A 162 -2.00 6.03 19.56
CA LEU A 162 -2.59 5.97 20.89
C LEU A 162 -2.89 7.40 21.36
N THR A 163 -4.17 7.72 21.45
CA THR A 163 -4.66 9.03 21.90
C THR A 163 -5.47 8.90 23.19
N ASN A 164 -5.67 9.99 23.92
CA ASN A 164 -6.50 10.01 25.13
C ASN A 164 -7.97 10.29 24.76
N ASN A 165 -8.86 10.27 25.76
CA ASN A 165 -10.29 10.56 25.54
C ASN A 165 -10.54 11.93 24.86
N ASP A 166 -9.75 12.96 25.18
CA ASP A 166 -9.89 14.29 24.58
C ASP A 166 -9.51 14.32 23.10
N GLY A 167 -8.56 13.47 22.70
CA GLY A 167 -8.11 13.32 21.32
C GLY A 167 -8.92 12.30 20.50
N MET A 168 -9.95 11.68 21.08
CA MET A 168 -10.93 10.88 20.36
C MET A 168 -12.10 11.76 19.90
N ARG A 169 -12.03 12.31 18.68
CA ARG A 169 -13.16 13.06 18.11
C ARG A 169 -14.08 12.09 17.35
N PRO A 170 -15.39 12.36 17.25
CA PRO A 170 -16.31 11.52 16.44
C PRO A 170 -15.89 11.40 14.97
N LEU A 171 -15.20 12.41 14.43
CA LEU A 171 -14.65 12.41 13.08
C LEU A 171 -13.44 11.46 12.92
N ASP A 172 -12.75 11.10 14.00
CA ASP A 172 -11.68 10.10 14.01
C ASP A 172 -12.22 8.65 13.93
N LEU A 173 -13.54 8.48 13.84
CA LEU A 173 -14.19 7.18 13.59
C LEU A 173 -14.40 6.93 12.09
N ILE A 174 -14.39 7.97 11.24
CA ILE A 174 -14.72 7.89 9.81
C ILE A 174 -13.81 8.84 8.99
N GLU A 175 -12.52 8.90 9.30
CA GLU A 175 -11.59 9.66 8.46
C GLU A 175 -10.95 8.72 7.43
N TYR A 176 -11.28 8.97 6.17
CA TYR A 176 -10.87 8.12 5.06
C TYR A 176 -9.40 8.26 4.70
N ASP A 177 -8.61 9.15 5.32
CA ASP A 177 -7.17 9.21 5.10
C ASP A 177 -6.38 9.17 6.42
N ASN A 178 -5.50 8.19 6.52
CA ASN A 178 -4.66 7.95 7.70
C ASN A 178 -3.19 8.08 7.37
N TYR A 179 -2.87 8.34 6.11
CA TYR A 179 -1.51 8.55 5.70
C TYR A 179 -1.25 10.05 5.62
N THR A 180 -0.81 10.64 6.74
CA THR A 180 -0.19 11.95 6.68
C THR A 180 1.22 11.76 6.14
N ALA A 181 1.46 12.30 4.93
CA ALA A 181 2.81 12.56 4.46
C ALA A 181 3.41 13.62 5.42
N GLN A 182 4.05 13.15 6.48
CA GLN A 182 4.99 13.93 7.27
C GLN A 182 6.39 13.53 6.82
#